data_AF-A0A9E2YBA7-F1
#
_entry.id   AF-A0A9E2YBA7-F1
#
_cell.length_a   1.000
_cell.length_b   1.000
_cell.length_c   1.000
_cell.angle_alpha   90.00
_cell.angle_beta   90.00
_cell.angle_gamma   90.00
#
_symmetry.space_group_name_H-M   'P 1'
#
loop_
_entity.id
_entity.type
_entity.pdbx_description
1 polymer ?
#
loop_
_entity_poly.entity_id
_entity_poly.type
_entity_poly.pdbx_seq_one_letter_code
_entity_poly.pdbx_strand_id
1 'polypeptide(L)'
;MRCTCAKFFRQRPAPQRQGIIFVAALGVILVLTTVVLVLAQNMRTESLASANRVSYLQADAVEQGAEKWVLANVESAGSVSLTVTQIPANAMQLNSGYFWLISPDPDSDQIQAYGMVDETRKLNINVATEQQLMALPNMTQDIADSIISWRGATSTSSSTASSGATDSYYQSLTEPYAMKNAPFESIEELLLIKDIDQQLLYGYDINRDGVLSTAEQQAAGAASTVNSTTNGTRGIANDLTIYTTQAESRINVNGGTSTKLQNLLLKSVSSARANVILNNITTATRAARGRPPFGTLADFYTASGMSADEFKALAGLITTNTATTVSGLINPNTAGREVLGALFTGATGTSLTSSDADAVISARANATNSSSGSSSSSVSSNSTTTNLGWVVDALGPTKAATILNSFTTGSYQYSADIVAVSPDGRSFKRVRIVVDDRNSPAKIIYRKDLTSLGWPLPQDIRTALRSGQPIGTDQSNTNTLSNSVTGS
;
A
#
# COMPACT_ATOMS: atom_id res chain seq x y z
N MET A 1 47.50 108.44 -55.25
CA MET A 1 48.01 107.55 -54.20
C MET A 1 46.98 106.43 -54.00
N ARG A 2 47.41 105.17 -54.14
CA ARG A 2 46.60 103.96 -53.92
C ARG A 2 46.23 103.83 -52.44
N CYS A 3 45.06 103.27 -52.14
CA CYS A 3 44.97 102.16 -51.16
C CYS A 3 43.61 101.45 -51.25
N THR A 4 43.70 100.13 -51.18
CA THR A 4 42.68 99.09 -51.40
C THR A 4 42.18 98.56 -50.05
N CYS A 5 41.14 97.71 -50.10
CA CYS A 5 40.65 96.78 -49.04
C CYS A 5 39.75 97.38 -47.93
N ALA A 6 38.70 96.71 -47.44
CA ALA A 6 38.21 95.34 -47.61
C ALA A 6 36.69 95.28 -47.35
N LYS A 7 35.96 94.43 -48.11
CA LYS A 7 34.57 94.08 -47.81
C LYS A 7 34.54 93.09 -46.64
N PHE A 8 34.02 93.52 -45.49
CA PHE A 8 33.72 92.64 -44.36
C PHE A 8 32.45 91.84 -44.65
N PHE A 9 32.59 90.54 -44.94
CA PHE A 9 31.47 89.59 -44.91
C PHE A 9 31.12 89.29 -43.45
N ARG A 10 29.91 89.66 -43.05
CA ARG A 10 29.34 89.37 -41.72
C ARG A 10 28.87 87.91 -41.71
N GLN A 11 29.63 87.00 -41.11
CA GLN A 11 29.19 85.62 -40.87
C GLN A 11 28.02 85.64 -39.87
N ARG A 12 26.87 85.07 -40.24
CA ARG A 12 25.77 84.79 -39.30
C ARG A 12 26.14 83.53 -38.49
N PRO A 13 26.08 83.55 -37.15
CA PRO A 13 26.28 82.33 -36.37
C PRO A 13 25.13 81.35 -36.64
N ALA A 14 25.47 80.10 -36.96
CA ALA A 14 24.50 79.03 -37.09
C ALA A 14 23.85 78.74 -35.72
N PRO A 15 22.54 78.42 -35.65
CA PRO A 15 21.89 78.08 -34.38
C PRO A 15 22.50 76.80 -33.81
N GLN A 16 23.06 76.88 -32.60
CA GLN A 16 23.60 75.72 -31.89
C GLN A 16 22.47 74.73 -31.55
N ARG A 17 22.40 73.62 -32.30
CA ARG A 17 21.59 72.43 -31.96
C ARG A 17 22.25 71.63 -30.83
N GLN A 18 22.27 72.16 -29.60
CA GLN A 18 22.95 71.51 -28.47
C GLN A 18 22.02 70.82 -27.43
N GLY A 19 20.69 70.81 -27.62
CA GLY A 19 19.76 70.09 -26.72
C GLY A 19 19.23 68.74 -27.22
N ILE A 20 19.11 68.55 -28.54
CA ILE A 20 18.45 67.37 -29.13
C ILE A 20 19.29 66.09 -28.99
N ILE A 21 20.62 66.22 -29.07
CA ILE A 21 21.54 65.07 -28.97
C ILE A 21 21.46 64.42 -27.59
N PHE A 22 21.33 65.22 -26.53
CA PHE A 22 21.23 64.73 -25.16
C PHE A 22 19.92 63.97 -24.91
N VAL A 23 18.79 64.52 -25.37
CA VAL A 23 17.48 63.87 -25.25
C VAL A 23 17.43 62.56 -26.05
N ALA A 24 17.99 62.55 -27.27
CA ALA A 24 18.09 61.34 -28.08
C ALA A 24 19.00 60.28 -27.41
N ALA A 25 20.15 60.68 -26.86
CA ALA A 25 21.05 59.78 -26.15
C ALA A 25 20.39 59.19 -24.88
N LEU A 26 19.68 59.99 -24.11
CA LEU A 26 18.97 59.54 -22.91
C LEU A 26 17.84 58.56 -23.27
N GLY A 27 17.10 58.84 -24.36
CA GLY A 27 16.10 57.92 -24.90
C GLY A 27 16.70 56.57 -25.33
N VAL A 28 17.86 56.57 -26.01
CA VAL A 28 18.57 55.35 -26.39
C VAL A 28 19.06 54.59 -25.15
N ILE A 29 19.62 55.27 -24.15
CA ILE A 29 20.04 54.63 -22.89
C ILE A 29 18.85 54.02 -22.16
N LEU A 30 17.71 54.69 -22.13
CA LEU A 30 16.48 54.16 -21.52
C LEU A 30 16.01 52.90 -22.24
N VAL A 31 15.98 52.91 -23.58
CA VAL A 31 15.64 51.70 -24.35
C VAL A 31 16.65 50.57 -24.10
N LEU A 32 17.95 50.86 -24.16
CA LEU A 32 18.98 49.85 -23.90
C LEU A 32 18.90 49.27 -22.49
N THR A 33 18.68 50.10 -21.47
CA THR A 33 18.52 49.64 -20.08
C THR A 33 17.28 48.78 -19.91
N THR A 34 16.14 49.13 -20.52
CA THR A 34 14.94 48.28 -20.48
C THR A 34 15.16 46.92 -21.16
N VAL A 35 15.81 46.90 -22.33
CA VAL A 35 16.13 45.65 -23.05
C VAL A 35 17.07 44.77 -22.21
N VAL A 36 18.10 45.35 -21.61
CA VAL A 36 19.05 44.62 -20.74
C VAL A 36 18.33 44.04 -19.51
N LEU A 37 17.42 44.79 -18.88
CA LEU A 37 16.66 44.30 -17.73
C LEU A 37 15.73 43.14 -18.10
N VAL A 38 15.03 43.24 -19.23
CA VAL A 38 14.15 42.15 -19.72
C VAL A 38 14.97 40.91 -20.07
N LEU A 39 16.11 41.07 -20.75
CA LEU A 39 16.99 39.95 -21.06
C LEU A 39 17.53 39.30 -19.78
N ALA A 40 17.97 40.09 -18.79
CA ALA A 40 18.48 39.56 -17.53
C ALA A 40 17.40 38.79 -16.75
N GLN A 41 16.15 39.27 -16.74
CA GLN A 41 15.03 38.57 -16.13
C GLN A 41 14.74 37.25 -16.86
N ASN A 42 14.68 37.27 -18.20
CA ASN A 42 14.45 36.07 -19.01
C ASN A 42 15.54 35.02 -18.79
N MET A 43 16.82 35.42 -18.87
CA MET A 43 17.95 34.52 -18.64
C MET A 43 17.95 33.94 -17.22
N ARG A 44 17.55 34.73 -16.20
CA ARG A 44 17.41 34.23 -14.83
C ARG A 44 16.30 33.20 -14.72
N THR A 45 15.14 33.45 -15.32
CA THR A 45 14.03 32.48 -15.33
C THR A 45 14.38 31.20 -16.08
N GLU A 46 15.08 31.31 -17.21
CA GLU A 46 15.52 30.17 -18.01
C GLU A 46 16.58 29.34 -17.28
N SER A 47 17.54 29.99 -16.62
CA SER A 47 18.55 29.32 -15.79
C SER A 47 17.90 28.51 -14.65
N LEU A 48 16.90 29.09 -13.97
CA LEU A 48 16.16 28.39 -12.91
C LEU A 48 15.30 27.25 -13.46
N ALA A 49 14.63 27.45 -14.59
CA ALA A 49 13.83 26.41 -15.24
C ALA A 49 14.69 25.23 -15.72
N SER A 50 15.86 25.52 -16.31
CA SER A 50 16.83 24.51 -16.74
C SER A 50 17.37 23.70 -15.56
N ALA A 51 17.72 24.37 -14.46
CA ALA A 51 18.14 23.70 -13.24
C ALA A 51 17.05 22.75 -12.70
N ASN A 52 15.80 23.22 -12.62
CA ASN A 52 14.67 22.39 -12.16
C ASN A 52 14.41 21.20 -13.12
N ARG A 53 14.60 21.38 -14.43
CA ARG A 53 14.45 20.30 -15.41
C ARG A 53 15.50 19.21 -15.20
N VAL A 54 16.74 19.58 -14.90
CA VAL A 54 17.81 18.62 -14.57
C VAL A 54 17.47 17.88 -13.28
N SER A 55 17.07 18.59 -12.21
CA SER A 55 16.68 17.97 -10.94
C SER A 55 15.51 16.99 -11.13
N TYR A 56 14.53 17.33 -11.97
CA TYR A 56 13.42 16.44 -12.31
C TYR A 56 13.88 15.14 -12.98
N LEU A 57 14.77 15.23 -13.97
CA LEU A 57 15.32 14.04 -14.65
C LEU A 57 16.18 13.18 -13.71
N GLN A 58 16.86 13.79 -12.75
CA GLN A 58 17.58 13.05 -11.72
C GLN A 58 16.63 12.29 -10.79
N ALA A 59 15.56 12.93 -10.33
CA ALA A 59 14.53 12.26 -9.53
C ALA A 59 13.86 11.11 -10.31
N ASP A 60 13.62 11.28 -11.61
CA ASP A 60 13.11 10.24 -12.50
C ASP A 60 14.05 9.03 -12.60
N ALA A 61 15.36 9.25 -12.76
CA ALA A 61 16.34 8.18 -12.79
C ALA A 61 16.45 7.43 -11.45
N VAL A 62 16.34 8.17 -10.33
CA VAL A 62 16.32 7.58 -8.98
C VAL A 62 15.07 6.73 -8.78
N GLU A 63 13.92 7.18 -9.25
CA GLU A 63 12.67 6.43 -9.20
C GLU A 63 12.76 5.11 -9.98
N GLN A 64 13.24 5.15 -11.23
CA GLN A 64 13.46 3.92 -12.01
C GLN A 64 14.44 2.96 -11.32
N GLY A 65 15.49 3.49 -10.68
CA GLY A 65 16.42 2.69 -9.88
C GLY A 65 15.75 2.06 -8.65
N ALA A 66 14.88 2.79 -7.97
CA ALA A 66 14.09 2.29 -6.85
C ALA A 66 13.11 1.18 -7.29
N GLU A 67 12.47 1.30 -8.45
CA GLU A 67 11.64 0.22 -9.02
C GLU A 67 12.46 -1.07 -9.24
N LYS A 68 13.69 -0.95 -9.77
CA LYS A 68 14.58 -2.10 -9.94
C LYS A 68 15.03 -2.69 -8.61
N TRP A 69 15.28 -1.84 -7.63
CA TRP A 69 15.60 -2.29 -6.27
C TRP A 69 14.44 -3.08 -5.65
N VAL A 70 13.20 -2.59 -5.78
CA VAL A 70 12.00 -3.31 -5.30
C VAL A 70 11.89 -4.68 -5.98
N LEU A 71 12.01 -4.73 -7.31
CA LEU A 71 11.96 -5.99 -8.06
C LEU A 71 13.01 -7.00 -7.60
N ALA A 72 14.25 -6.56 -7.37
CA ALA A 72 15.33 -7.43 -6.92
C ALA A 72 15.10 -7.99 -5.51
N ASN A 73 14.56 -7.18 -4.60
CA ASN A 73 14.28 -7.61 -3.23
C ASN A 73 13.10 -8.58 -3.17
N VAL A 74 12.03 -8.31 -3.94
CA VAL A 74 10.89 -9.22 -4.05
C VAL A 74 11.32 -10.56 -4.63
N GLU A 75 12.11 -10.57 -5.72
CA GLU A 75 12.64 -11.81 -6.32
C GLU A 75 13.53 -12.59 -5.33
N SER A 76 14.36 -11.90 -4.54
CA SER A 76 15.31 -12.53 -3.62
C SER A 76 14.67 -13.11 -2.36
N ALA A 77 13.54 -12.57 -1.90
CA ALA A 77 12.92 -12.96 -0.64
C ALA A 77 12.10 -14.27 -0.73
N GLY A 78 11.67 -14.65 -1.94
CA GLY A 78 10.77 -15.78 -2.16
C GLY A 78 9.40 -15.56 -1.51
N SER A 79 8.63 -16.63 -1.30
CA SER A 79 7.23 -16.54 -0.86
C SER A 79 7.00 -16.12 0.60
N VAL A 80 8.04 -15.77 1.37
CA VAL A 80 7.90 -15.39 2.79
C VAL A 80 7.71 -13.87 2.90
N SER A 81 6.47 -13.45 3.11
CA SER A 81 6.07 -12.03 3.11
C SER A 81 6.87 -11.14 4.08
N LEU A 82 7.11 -11.61 5.30
CA LEU A 82 7.79 -10.80 6.33
C LEU A 82 9.22 -10.42 5.96
N THR A 83 9.90 -11.24 5.15
CA THR A 83 11.26 -10.93 4.68
C THR A 83 11.25 -9.72 3.75
N VAL A 84 10.21 -9.55 2.93
CA VAL A 84 10.06 -8.40 2.03
C VAL A 84 9.62 -7.16 2.80
N THR A 85 8.61 -7.27 3.67
CA THR A 85 8.01 -6.10 4.33
C THR A 85 8.93 -5.48 5.38
N GLN A 86 9.91 -6.23 5.92
CA GLN A 86 10.85 -5.74 6.95
C GLN A 86 12.13 -5.11 6.37
N ILE A 87 12.30 -5.09 5.04
CA ILE A 87 13.49 -4.50 4.44
C ILE A 87 13.47 -2.99 4.68
N PRO A 88 14.52 -2.42 5.29
CA PRO A 88 14.57 -0.99 5.54
C PRO A 88 14.52 -0.23 4.21
N ALA A 89 13.61 0.74 4.14
CA ALA A 89 13.33 1.49 2.93
C ALA A 89 13.18 2.99 3.20
N ASN A 90 13.85 3.47 4.25
CA ASN A 90 13.93 4.88 4.63
C ASN A 90 15.24 5.47 4.08
N ALA A 91 15.15 6.56 3.33
CA ALA A 91 16.29 7.36 2.87
C ALA A 91 17.38 6.54 2.16
N MET A 92 16.95 5.63 1.29
CA MET A 92 17.84 4.78 0.52
C MET A 92 18.61 5.61 -0.50
N GLN A 93 19.93 5.66 -0.35
CA GLN A 93 20.78 6.42 -1.26
C GLN A 93 20.98 5.65 -2.57
N LEU A 94 20.66 6.30 -3.69
CA LEU A 94 20.99 5.83 -5.02
C LEU A 94 21.87 6.87 -5.72
N ASN A 95 23.17 6.60 -5.75
CA ASN A 95 24.19 7.54 -6.19
C ASN A 95 24.11 8.85 -5.38
N SER A 96 23.70 9.95 -5.99
CA SER A 96 23.55 11.26 -5.34
C SER A 96 22.11 11.56 -4.90
N GLY A 97 21.12 10.77 -5.34
CA GLY A 97 19.73 10.94 -4.96
C GLY A 97 19.30 9.98 -3.85
N TYR A 98 18.06 10.16 -3.38
CA TYR A 98 17.49 9.36 -2.31
C TYR A 98 16.10 8.86 -2.70
N PHE A 99 15.72 7.70 -2.20
CA PHE A 99 14.34 7.24 -2.27
C PHE A 99 13.82 6.69 -0.94
N TRP A 100 12.52 6.74 -0.76
CA TRP A 100 11.77 6.17 0.35
C TRP A 100 10.68 5.26 -0.21
N LEU A 101 10.35 4.20 0.52
CA LEU A 101 9.12 3.46 0.28
C LEU A 101 8.16 3.79 1.42
N ILE A 102 7.13 4.59 1.13
CA ILE A 102 6.09 4.91 2.10
C ILE A 102 5.16 3.71 2.25
N SER A 103 4.82 3.36 3.49
CA SER A 103 3.80 2.36 3.80
C SER A 103 2.82 2.94 4.82
N PRO A 104 1.50 2.88 4.59
CA PRO A 104 0.53 3.15 5.65
C PRO A 104 0.65 2.08 6.73
N ASP A 105 0.73 2.52 7.98
CA ASP A 105 0.63 1.65 9.15
C ASP A 105 -0.83 1.18 9.30
N PRO A 106 -1.07 -0.14 9.46
CA PRO A 106 -2.42 -0.68 9.51
C PRO A 106 -3.14 -0.39 10.83
N ASP A 107 -2.42 -0.12 11.91
CA ASP A 107 -2.98 0.02 13.25
C ASP A 107 -3.03 1.50 13.72
N SER A 108 -2.29 2.40 13.04
CA SER A 108 -2.22 3.82 13.39
C SER A 108 -2.16 4.74 12.16
N ASP A 109 -3.28 5.41 11.87
CA ASP A 109 -3.44 6.87 12.01
C ASP A 109 -2.31 7.91 11.74
N GLN A 110 -1.29 7.86 12.59
CA GLN A 110 -0.38 9.00 12.82
C GLN A 110 1.08 8.63 12.60
N ILE A 111 1.37 7.35 12.38
CA ILE A 111 2.72 6.83 12.29
C ILE A 111 3.10 6.69 10.82
N GLN A 112 4.15 7.42 10.41
CA GLN A 112 4.78 7.19 9.13
C GLN A 112 5.60 5.89 9.20
N ALA A 113 5.15 4.86 8.49
CA ALA A 113 5.94 3.66 8.29
C ALA A 113 6.62 3.68 6.91
N TYR A 114 7.71 2.92 6.80
CA TYR A 114 8.45 2.74 5.56
C TYR A 114 8.60 1.26 5.26
N GLY A 115 8.50 0.90 3.98
CA GLY A 115 8.65 -0.47 3.52
C GLY A 115 7.72 -0.80 2.36
N MET A 116 7.87 -2.03 1.88
CA MET A 116 6.93 -2.63 0.94
C MET A 116 5.70 -3.16 1.67
N VAL A 117 4.56 -3.09 1.01
CA VAL A 117 3.28 -3.55 1.53
C VAL A 117 2.92 -4.88 0.89
N ASP A 118 2.67 -5.87 1.72
CA ASP A 118 2.08 -7.14 1.30
C ASP A 118 0.61 -6.94 0.88
N GLU A 119 0.25 -7.30 -0.35
CA GLU A 119 -1.14 -7.18 -0.81
C GLU A 119 -2.06 -8.23 -0.18
N THR A 120 -1.56 -9.38 0.26
CA THR A 120 -2.36 -10.38 1.02
C THR A 120 -2.70 -9.90 2.44
N ARG A 121 -2.19 -8.75 2.88
CA ARG A 121 -2.64 -8.11 4.11
C ARG A 121 -4.00 -7.39 3.97
N LYS A 122 -4.47 -7.22 2.74
CA LYS A 122 -5.67 -6.46 2.35
C LYS A 122 -6.79 -7.39 1.89
N LEU A 123 -8.03 -6.92 1.98
CA LEU A 123 -9.21 -7.63 1.49
C LEU A 123 -9.32 -7.52 -0.03
N ASN A 124 -9.40 -8.65 -0.73
CA ASN A 124 -9.55 -8.66 -2.18
C ASN A 124 -11.01 -8.44 -2.60
N ILE A 125 -11.30 -7.29 -3.20
CA ILE A 125 -12.66 -6.89 -3.58
C ILE A 125 -13.29 -7.75 -4.68
N ASN A 126 -12.47 -8.43 -5.50
CA ASN A 126 -12.97 -9.32 -6.55
C ASN A 126 -13.53 -10.64 -6.01
N VAL A 127 -13.23 -10.99 -4.76
CA VAL A 127 -13.68 -12.25 -4.13
C VAL A 127 -14.33 -12.07 -2.76
N ALA A 128 -14.28 -10.86 -2.19
CA ALA A 128 -14.89 -10.56 -0.90
C ALA A 128 -16.40 -10.86 -0.88
N THR A 129 -16.91 -11.38 0.23
CA THR A 129 -18.35 -11.59 0.41
C THR A 129 -19.05 -10.31 0.84
N GLU A 130 -20.38 -10.26 0.70
CA GLU A 130 -21.21 -9.12 1.14
C GLU A 130 -20.96 -8.78 2.61
N GLN A 131 -20.91 -9.81 3.47
CA GLN A 131 -20.70 -9.66 4.90
C GLN A 131 -19.29 -9.12 5.21
N GLN A 132 -18.27 -9.48 4.43
CA GLN A 132 -16.91 -8.93 4.58
C GLN A 132 -16.87 -7.45 4.20
N LEU A 133 -17.55 -7.07 3.11
CA LEU A 133 -17.62 -5.68 2.68
C LEU A 133 -18.36 -4.82 3.70
N MET A 134 -19.49 -5.31 4.21
CA MET A 134 -20.32 -4.62 5.22
C MET A 134 -19.61 -4.34 6.54
N ALA A 135 -18.54 -5.07 6.83
CA ALA A 135 -17.75 -4.87 8.02
C ALA A 135 -16.70 -3.77 7.88
N LEU A 136 -16.48 -3.25 6.66
CA LEU A 136 -15.61 -2.11 6.45
C LEU A 136 -16.26 -0.82 6.97
N PRO A 137 -15.46 0.16 7.42
CA PRO A 137 -15.98 1.44 7.90
C PRO A 137 -16.87 2.15 6.87
N ASN A 138 -17.98 2.71 7.33
CA ASN A 138 -18.92 3.49 6.51
C ASN A 138 -19.50 2.76 5.29
N MET A 139 -19.46 1.42 5.27
CA MET A 139 -20.07 0.62 4.21
C MET A 139 -21.58 0.43 4.46
N THR A 140 -22.39 0.66 3.44
CA THR A 140 -23.83 0.35 3.46
C THR A 140 -24.14 -0.89 2.63
N GLN A 141 -25.28 -1.52 2.89
CA GLN A 141 -25.70 -2.72 2.16
C GLN A 141 -25.85 -2.45 0.66
N ASP A 142 -26.44 -1.30 0.30
CA ASP A 142 -26.60 -0.88 -1.09
C ASP A 142 -25.24 -0.73 -1.81
N ILE A 143 -24.22 -0.20 -1.13
CA ILE A 143 -22.87 -0.09 -1.69
C ILE A 143 -22.24 -1.48 -1.86
N ALA A 144 -22.30 -2.33 -0.83
CA ALA A 144 -21.75 -3.69 -0.89
C ALA A 144 -22.40 -4.52 -2.01
N ASP A 145 -23.72 -4.46 -2.15
CA ASP A 145 -24.47 -5.12 -3.23
C ASP A 145 -24.11 -4.55 -4.60
N SER A 146 -23.89 -3.23 -4.69
CA SER A 146 -23.46 -2.58 -5.94
C SER A 146 -22.04 -3.01 -6.35
N ILE A 147 -21.12 -3.17 -5.41
CA ILE A 147 -19.76 -3.73 -5.66
C ILE A 147 -19.85 -5.16 -6.19
N ILE A 148 -20.67 -6.01 -5.55
CA ILE A 148 -20.83 -7.42 -5.97
C ILE A 148 -21.50 -7.50 -7.33
N SER A 149 -22.49 -6.66 -7.59
CA SER A 149 -23.15 -6.57 -8.88
C SER A 149 -22.13 -6.18 -9.95
N TRP A 150 -21.32 -5.13 -9.70
CA TRP A 150 -20.35 -4.57 -10.66
C TRP A 150 -19.35 -5.59 -11.19
N ARG A 151 -18.82 -6.46 -10.33
CA ARG A 151 -17.86 -7.51 -10.72
C ARG A 151 -18.47 -8.65 -11.53
N GLY A 152 -19.79 -8.63 -11.76
CA GLY A 152 -20.55 -9.65 -12.47
C GLY A 152 -20.99 -10.79 -11.54
N ALA A 153 -22.27 -11.16 -11.63
CA ALA A 153 -22.88 -12.22 -10.83
C ALA A 153 -22.34 -13.62 -11.18
N THR A 154 -21.12 -13.94 -10.75
CA THR A 154 -20.50 -15.25 -10.97
C THR A 154 -19.72 -15.71 -9.73
N SER A 155 -20.43 -15.98 -8.64
CA SER A 155 -20.00 -16.93 -7.59
C SER A 155 -21.05 -17.04 -6.49
N THR A 156 -21.89 -18.07 -6.55
CA THR A 156 -22.50 -18.82 -5.42
C THR A 156 -23.00 -18.02 -4.19
N SER A 157 -23.34 -16.75 -4.35
CA SER A 157 -23.89 -15.85 -3.34
C SER A 157 -25.27 -15.47 -3.86
N SER A 158 -26.15 -16.45 -3.72
CA SER A 158 -27.52 -16.49 -4.19
C SER A 158 -28.32 -15.25 -3.81
N SER A 159 -28.96 -14.63 -4.81
CA SER A 159 -30.31 -14.04 -4.72
C SER A 159 -30.59 -12.83 -3.80
N THR A 160 -29.60 -12.21 -3.14
CA THR A 160 -29.84 -11.04 -2.25
C THR A 160 -29.39 -9.68 -2.77
N ALA A 161 -28.79 -9.56 -3.96
CA ALA A 161 -28.47 -8.26 -4.57
C ALA A 161 -29.74 -7.51 -5.07
N SER A 162 -30.86 -7.62 -4.35
CA SER A 162 -32.11 -6.95 -4.68
C SER A 162 -32.00 -5.42 -4.62
N SER A 163 -30.99 -4.89 -3.94
CA SER A 163 -30.78 -3.46 -3.72
C SER A 163 -29.56 -2.88 -4.45
N GLY A 164 -28.74 -3.71 -5.09
CA GLY A 164 -27.55 -3.26 -5.82
C GLY A 164 -27.88 -2.43 -7.07
N ALA A 165 -27.01 -1.46 -7.39
CA ALA A 165 -27.13 -0.69 -8.63
C ALA A 165 -27.05 -1.61 -9.85
N THR A 166 -28.05 -1.49 -10.73
CA THR A 166 -28.12 -2.27 -11.97
C THR A 166 -27.60 -1.44 -13.14
N ASP A 167 -27.34 -2.08 -14.28
CA ASP A 167 -26.97 -1.37 -15.52
C ASP A 167 -27.97 -0.26 -15.89
N SER A 168 -29.27 -0.46 -15.62
CA SER A 168 -30.31 0.56 -15.85
C SER A 168 -30.12 1.82 -15.00
N TYR A 169 -29.58 1.68 -13.77
CA TYR A 169 -29.24 2.83 -12.93
C TYR A 169 -28.14 3.66 -13.58
N TYR A 170 -27.04 3.01 -14.00
CA TYR A 170 -25.90 3.71 -14.60
C TYR A 170 -26.24 4.36 -15.94
N GLN A 171 -27.12 3.75 -16.74
CA GLN A 171 -27.65 4.35 -17.97
C GLN A 171 -28.57 5.55 -17.73
N SER A 172 -29.14 5.69 -16.53
CA SER A 172 -30.05 6.79 -16.17
C SER A 172 -29.33 8.04 -15.64
N LEU A 173 -28.02 7.96 -15.38
CA LEU A 173 -27.22 9.09 -14.89
C LEU A 173 -27.13 10.21 -15.93
N THR A 174 -26.85 11.43 -15.47
CA THR A 174 -26.64 12.60 -16.36
C THR A 174 -25.55 12.34 -17.40
N GLU A 175 -24.51 11.61 -17.02
CA GLU A 175 -23.49 11.08 -17.91
C GLU A 175 -23.59 9.54 -17.89
N PRO A 176 -24.37 8.94 -18.81
CA PRO A 176 -24.60 7.49 -18.83
C PRO A 176 -23.32 6.71 -19.13
N TYR A 177 -23.14 5.59 -18.44
CA TYR A 177 -22.12 4.59 -18.78
C TYR A 177 -22.64 3.17 -18.50
N ALA A 178 -21.98 2.20 -19.13
CA ALA A 178 -22.31 0.80 -18.96
C ALA A 178 -21.61 0.21 -17.74
N MET A 179 -22.30 -0.69 -17.06
CA MET A 179 -21.75 -1.49 -15.99
C MET A 179 -20.74 -2.51 -16.54
N LYS A 180 -19.59 -2.66 -15.87
CA LYS A 180 -18.50 -3.50 -16.38
C LYS A 180 -18.83 -4.99 -16.42
N ASN A 181 -19.55 -5.50 -15.41
CA ASN A 181 -19.87 -6.92 -15.25
C ASN A 181 -18.64 -7.84 -15.32
N ALA A 182 -17.49 -7.36 -14.83
CA ALA A 182 -16.23 -8.08 -14.82
C ALA A 182 -15.40 -7.64 -13.60
N PRO A 183 -14.40 -8.43 -13.17
CA PRO A 183 -13.53 -8.07 -12.06
C PRO A 183 -12.92 -6.67 -12.18
N PHE A 184 -12.75 -6.02 -11.03
CA PHE A 184 -12.07 -4.73 -10.91
C PHE A 184 -10.62 -4.85 -11.37
N GLU A 185 -10.16 -3.86 -12.14
CA GLU A 185 -8.78 -3.77 -12.66
C GLU A 185 -7.97 -2.66 -11.94
N SER A 186 -8.65 -1.82 -11.17
CA SER A 186 -8.04 -0.85 -10.27
C SER A 186 -8.93 -0.63 -9.04
N ILE A 187 -8.35 -0.10 -7.97
CA ILE A 187 -9.13 0.27 -6.77
C ILE A 187 -9.98 1.50 -7.07
N GLU A 188 -9.48 2.40 -7.92
CA GLU A 188 -10.13 3.66 -8.28
C GLU A 188 -11.41 3.49 -9.08
N GLU A 189 -11.59 2.33 -9.71
CA GLU A 189 -12.83 1.94 -10.37
C GLU A 189 -14.01 1.90 -9.37
N LEU A 190 -13.76 1.80 -8.06
CA LEU A 190 -14.80 1.95 -7.04
C LEU A 190 -15.51 3.31 -7.08
N LEU A 191 -14.87 4.37 -7.59
CA LEU A 191 -15.50 5.69 -7.75
C LEU A 191 -16.60 5.70 -8.83
N LEU A 192 -16.72 4.63 -9.63
CA LEU A 192 -17.83 4.43 -10.57
C LEU A 192 -19.01 3.71 -9.92
N ILE A 193 -18.86 3.21 -8.70
CA ILE A 193 -19.97 2.54 -8.01
C ILE A 193 -20.90 3.59 -7.41
N LYS A 194 -22.20 3.26 -7.44
CA LYS A 194 -23.23 4.07 -6.81
C LYS A 194 -22.87 4.33 -5.34
N ASP A 195 -23.01 5.58 -4.91
CA ASP A 195 -22.84 6.04 -3.54
C ASP A 195 -21.41 5.85 -2.95
N ILE A 196 -20.40 5.56 -3.79
CA ILE A 196 -18.99 5.63 -3.40
C ILE A 196 -18.41 6.97 -3.84
N ASP A 197 -17.93 7.76 -2.88
CA ASP A 197 -17.23 9.01 -3.12
C ASP A 197 -15.75 8.93 -2.74
N GLN A 198 -15.01 10.01 -3.02
CA GLN A 198 -13.60 10.09 -2.66
C GLN A 198 -13.38 10.05 -1.14
N GLN A 199 -14.36 10.52 -0.36
CA GLN A 199 -14.29 10.55 1.10
C GLN A 199 -14.40 9.14 1.69
N LEU A 200 -15.27 8.27 1.17
CA LEU A 200 -15.34 6.87 1.57
C LEU A 200 -14.07 6.12 1.16
N LEU A 201 -13.58 6.36 -0.06
CA LEU A 201 -12.44 5.63 -0.60
C LEU A 201 -11.10 6.03 0.03
N TYR A 202 -10.81 7.32 0.13
CA TYR A 202 -9.51 7.84 0.61
C TYR A 202 -9.57 8.53 1.97
N GLY A 203 -10.77 8.74 2.52
CA GLY A 203 -10.92 9.45 3.77
C GLY A 203 -10.42 10.89 3.66
N TYR A 204 -9.84 11.35 4.77
CA TYR A 204 -9.26 12.68 4.91
C TYR A 204 -7.76 12.72 4.59
N ASP A 205 -7.16 11.58 4.23
CA ASP A 205 -5.77 11.50 3.76
C ASP A 205 -5.74 11.91 2.26
N ILE A 206 -5.66 13.22 2.04
CA ILE A 206 -5.81 13.83 0.70
C ILE A 206 -4.59 13.52 -0.15
N ASN A 207 -3.39 13.61 0.46
CA ASN A 207 -2.14 13.34 -0.23
C ASN A 207 -1.84 11.82 -0.31
N ARG A 208 -2.58 10.97 0.40
CA ARG A 208 -2.49 9.50 0.42
C ARG A 208 -1.17 8.98 0.94
N ASP A 209 -0.48 9.72 1.80
CA ASP A 209 0.84 9.33 2.33
C ASP A 209 0.75 8.35 3.50
N GLY A 210 -0.47 7.99 3.93
CA GLY A 210 -0.66 7.08 5.04
C GLY A 210 -0.40 7.72 6.39
N VAL A 211 -0.42 9.05 6.52
CA VAL A 211 -0.40 9.80 7.78
C VAL A 211 -1.40 10.94 7.71
N LEU A 212 -2.34 11.01 8.66
CA LEU A 212 -3.26 12.12 8.67
C LEU A 212 -2.61 13.35 9.29
N SER A 213 -2.16 14.31 8.48
CA SER A 213 -1.50 15.51 8.95
C SER A 213 -2.43 16.41 9.77
N THR A 214 -1.87 17.31 10.58
CA THR A 214 -2.66 18.28 11.35
C THR A 214 -3.54 19.14 10.45
N ALA A 215 -3.06 19.51 9.27
CA ALA A 215 -3.84 20.29 8.30
C ALA A 215 -5.06 19.49 7.79
N GLU A 216 -4.89 18.20 7.50
CA GLU A 216 -5.97 17.32 7.07
C GLU A 216 -6.98 17.04 8.19
N GLN A 217 -6.50 16.88 9.44
CA GLN A 217 -7.37 16.76 10.61
C GLN A 217 -8.22 18.03 10.81
N GLN A 218 -7.64 19.22 10.64
CA GLN A 218 -8.38 20.47 10.75
C GLN A 218 -9.36 20.66 9.59
N ALA A 219 -9.01 20.20 8.38
CA ALA A 219 -9.90 20.22 7.22
C ALA A 219 -11.09 19.26 7.38
N ALA A 220 -10.92 18.14 8.09
CA ALA A 220 -11.98 17.20 8.44
C ALA A 220 -13.01 17.79 9.44
N GLY A 221 -12.63 18.82 10.20
CA GLY A 221 -13.48 19.48 11.20
C GLY A 221 -13.75 18.65 12.47
N ALA A 222 -14.56 19.20 13.38
CA ALA A 222 -14.85 18.62 14.71
C ALA A 222 -15.64 17.28 14.68
N ALA A 223 -16.06 16.80 13.49
CA ALA A 223 -16.66 15.47 13.32
C ALA A 223 -15.64 14.33 13.45
N SER A 224 -14.34 14.67 13.39
CA SER A 224 -13.25 13.78 13.74
C SER A 224 -12.82 14.06 15.18
N THR A 225 -13.59 13.62 16.18
CA THR A 225 -12.96 13.32 17.47
C THR A 225 -12.04 12.14 17.22
N VAL A 226 -10.80 12.44 16.81
CA VAL A 226 -9.69 11.50 16.62
C VAL A 226 -9.37 10.89 17.98
N ASN A 227 -10.22 9.97 18.41
CA ASN A 227 -9.80 8.93 19.33
C ASN A 227 -9.07 7.92 18.44
N SER A 228 -7.87 7.52 18.83
CA SER A 228 -6.99 6.59 18.11
C SER A 228 -7.55 5.16 17.99
N THR A 229 -8.87 5.03 17.97
CA THR A 229 -9.66 3.81 18.03
C THR A 229 -10.73 3.76 16.93
N THR A 230 -11.01 4.85 16.21
CA THR A 230 -11.91 4.86 15.04
C THR A 230 -11.11 4.97 13.75
N ASN A 231 -10.62 3.82 13.28
CA ASN A 231 -9.77 3.62 12.10
C ASN A 231 -10.45 3.93 10.73
N GLY A 232 -11.51 4.74 10.70
CA GLY A 232 -12.24 5.09 9.47
C GLY A 232 -11.75 6.37 8.79
N THR A 233 -10.78 7.08 9.37
CA THR A 233 -10.40 8.44 8.95
C THR A 233 -9.61 8.47 7.64
N ARG A 234 -8.93 7.38 7.26
CA ARG A 234 -8.13 7.24 6.02
C ARG A 234 -8.87 6.59 4.84
N GLY A 235 -10.18 6.37 5.00
CA GLY A 235 -10.98 5.65 4.01
C GLY A 235 -10.58 4.19 3.85
N ILE A 236 -11.30 3.48 2.97
CA ILE A 236 -11.18 2.02 2.80
C ILE A 236 -10.09 1.58 1.82
N ALA A 237 -9.47 2.48 1.06
CA ALA A 237 -8.52 2.12 0.00
C ALA A 237 -7.26 1.40 0.51
N ASN A 238 -6.84 1.65 1.76
CA ASN A 238 -5.66 1.02 2.35
C ASN A 238 -5.91 -0.44 2.78
N ASP A 239 -7.18 -0.80 3.01
CA ASP A 239 -7.63 -2.13 3.40
C ASP A 239 -8.02 -3.01 2.21
N LEU A 240 -8.07 -2.43 1.00
CA LEU A 240 -8.55 -3.10 -0.21
C LEU A 240 -7.44 -3.39 -1.21
N THR A 241 -7.62 -4.48 -1.93
CA THR A 241 -6.78 -4.85 -3.06
C THR A 241 -7.56 -5.59 -4.13
N ILE A 242 -6.93 -5.79 -5.28
CA ILE A 242 -7.36 -6.72 -6.34
C ILE A 242 -6.29 -7.80 -6.59
N TYR A 243 -5.17 -7.76 -5.86
CA TYR A 243 -3.95 -8.53 -6.11
C TYR A 243 -3.64 -9.49 -4.95
N THR A 244 -4.25 -10.68 -4.94
CA THR A 244 -3.97 -11.69 -3.89
C THR A 244 -4.01 -13.11 -4.46
N THR A 245 -3.68 -13.26 -5.74
CA THR A 245 -3.81 -14.55 -6.42
C THR A 245 -2.54 -15.35 -6.16
N GLN A 246 -2.67 -16.60 -5.73
CA GLN A 246 -1.55 -17.49 -5.49
C GLN A 246 -1.84 -18.93 -5.90
N ALA A 247 -0.79 -19.71 -6.13
CA ALA A 247 -0.92 -21.16 -6.27
C ALA A 247 -1.28 -21.79 -4.91
N GLU A 248 -2.15 -22.79 -4.92
CA GLU A 248 -2.46 -23.55 -3.70
C GLU A 248 -1.37 -24.59 -3.44
N SER A 249 -0.47 -24.26 -2.51
CA SER A 249 0.63 -25.12 -2.09
C SER A 249 0.29 -25.95 -0.84
N ARG A 250 -0.80 -25.62 -0.13
CA ARG A 250 -1.24 -26.35 1.06
C ARG A 250 -1.78 -27.72 0.69
N ILE A 251 -1.67 -28.67 1.61
CA ILE A 251 -2.12 -30.04 1.39
C ILE A 251 -3.62 -30.14 1.63
N ASN A 252 -4.34 -30.60 0.60
CA ASN A 252 -5.77 -30.84 0.73
C ASN A 252 -6.05 -32.07 1.61
N VAL A 253 -6.78 -31.88 2.71
CA VAL A 253 -7.15 -32.95 3.66
C VAL A 253 -8.21 -33.92 3.15
N ASN A 254 -8.98 -33.53 2.13
CA ASN A 254 -9.96 -34.37 1.44
C ASN A 254 -9.33 -35.29 0.40
N GLY A 255 -8.03 -35.15 0.11
CA GLY A 255 -7.28 -36.06 -0.76
C GLY A 255 -7.09 -37.47 -0.19
N GLY A 256 -7.71 -37.79 0.95
CA GLY A 256 -7.61 -39.07 1.64
C GLY A 256 -6.23 -39.30 2.26
N THR A 257 -5.84 -40.58 2.37
CA THR A 257 -4.52 -41.03 2.86
C THR A 257 -3.41 -40.79 1.81
N SER A 258 -3.40 -39.60 1.22
CA SER A 258 -2.37 -39.22 0.27
C SER A 258 -0.99 -39.27 0.93
N THR A 259 0.01 -39.74 0.20
CA THR A 259 1.41 -39.80 0.68
C THR A 259 1.89 -38.44 1.19
N LYS A 260 1.38 -37.34 0.60
CA LYS A 260 1.67 -35.97 1.04
C LYS A 260 1.18 -35.69 2.47
N LEU A 261 -0.09 -36.01 2.77
CA LEU A 261 -0.65 -35.81 4.11
C LEU A 261 0.03 -36.72 5.14
N GLN A 262 0.30 -37.98 4.78
CA GLN A 262 1.02 -38.91 5.65
C GLN A 262 2.43 -38.40 5.99
N ASN A 263 3.18 -37.93 4.98
CA ASN A 263 4.53 -37.39 5.19
C ASN A 263 4.52 -36.12 6.05
N LEU A 264 3.53 -35.25 5.86
CA LEU A 264 3.36 -34.06 6.68
C LEU A 264 3.06 -34.43 8.14
N LEU A 265 2.15 -35.38 8.38
CA LEU A 265 1.83 -35.86 9.74
C LEU A 265 3.04 -36.52 10.42
N LEU A 266 3.79 -37.34 9.71
CA LEU A 266 5.00 -37.99 10.24
C LEU A 266 6.12 -36.98 10.57
N LYS A 267 6.12 -35.80 9.93
CA LYS A 267 7.04 -34.70 10.24
C LYS A 267 6.60 -33.90 11.48
N SER A 268 5.30 -33.75 11.69
CA SER A 268 4.74 -32.90 12.75
C SER A 268 4.45 -33.63 14.06
N VAL A 269 4.12 -34.92 14.02
CA VAL A 269 3.74 -35.72 15.19
C VAL A 269 4.48 -37.07 15.21
N SER A 270 4.50 -37.73 16.37
CA SER A 270 5.14 -39.04 16.50
C SER A 270 4.49 -40.09 15.60
N SER A 271 5.25 -41.09 15.15
CA SER A 271 4.77 -42.11 14.20
C SER A 271 3.55 -42.89 14.70
N ALA A 272 3.54 -43.28 15.97
CA ALA A 272 2.39 -43.95 16.60
C ALA A 272 1.15 -43.07 16.56
N ARG A 273 1.31 -41.76 16.82
CA ARG A 273 0.21 -40.81 16.86
C ARG A 273 -0.30 -40.45 15.47
N ALA A 274 0.59 -40.29 14.49
CA ALA A 274 0.24 -40.12 13.08
C ALA A 274 -0.66 -41.26 12.59
N ASN A 275 -0.36 -42.51 12.95
CA ASN A 275 -1.16 -43.67 12.57
C ASN A 275 -2.58 -43.63 13.17
N VAL A 276 -2.73 -43.20 14.42
CA VAL A 276 -4.06 -43.02 15.05
C VAL A 276 -4.88 -41.96 14.32
N ILE A 277 -4.26 -40.81 14.02
CA ILE A 277 -4.90 -39.71 13.29
C ILE A 277 -5.34 -40.18 11.89
N LEU A 278 -4.46 -40.87 11.17
CA LEU A 278 -4.77 -41.42 9.84
C LEU A 278 -5.90 -42.44 9.88
N ASN A 279 -5.99 -43.28 10.92
CA ASN A 279 -7.09 -44.23 11.10
C ASN A 279 -8.43 -43.52 11.33
N ASN A 280 -8.45 -42.44 12.12
CA ASN A 280 -9.64 -41.63 12.35
C ASN A 280 -10.11 -40.94 11.05
N ILE A 281 -9.18 -40.31 10.33
CA ILE A 281 -9.44 -39.68 9.02
C ILE A 281 -9.97 -40.71 8.01
N THR A 282 -9.37 -41.91 7.97
CA THR A 282 -9.81 -42.99 7.08
C THR A 282 -11.24 -43.44 7.42
N THR A 283 -11.58 -43.50 8.70
CA THR A 283 -12.93 -43.84 9.16
C THR A 283 -13.95 -42.77 8.72
N ALA A 284 -13.62 -41.49 8.90
CA ALA A 284 -14.45 -40.37 8.42
C ALA A 284 -14.61 -40.39 6.88
N THR A 285 -13.53 -40.67 6.16
CA THR A 285 -13.54 -40.77 4.69
C THR A 285 -14.45 -41.90 4.20
N ARG A 286 -14.41 -43.08 4.85
CA ARG A 286 -15.31 -44.20 4.54
C ARG A 286 -16.77 -43.86 4.84
N ALA A 287 -17.03 -43.12 5.92
CA ALA A 287 -18.38 -42.68 6.28
C ALA A 287 -18.97 -41.69 5.24
N ALA A 288 -18.13 -40.89 4.58
CA ALA A 288 -18.55 -39.90 3.59
C ALA A 288 -19.02 -40.48 2.23
N ARG A 289 -18.85 -41.80 2.00
CA ARG A 289 -19.37 -42.54 0.82
C ARG A 289 -19.10 -41.85 -0.53
N GLY A 290 -17.86 -41.42 -0.77
CA GLY A 290 -17.43 -40.81 -2.04
C GLY A 290 -17.68 -39.30 -2.14
N ARG A 291 -18.20 -38.65 -1.09
CA ARG A 291 -18.23 -37.19 -0.95
C ARG A 291 -16.97 -36.71 -0.23
N PRO A 292 -16.52 -35.45 -0.42
CA PRO A 292 -15.45 -34.88 0.38
C PRO A 292 -15.82 -34.96 1.87
N PRO A 293 -15.00 -35.63 2.72
CA PRO A 293 -15.37 -35.88 4.11
C PRO A 293 -15.36 -34.62 5.00
N PHE A 294 -14.61 -33.60 4.63
CA PHE A 294 -14.44 -32.39 5.42
C PHE A 294 -14.84 -31.16 4.60
N GLY A 295 -15.91 -30.47 5.01
CA GLY A 295 -16.32 -29.20 4.40
C GLY A 295 -15.41 -28.07 4.87
N THR A 296 -15.09 -28.08 6.17
CA THR A 296 -14.21 -27.09 6.82
C THR A 296 -13.02 -27.77 7.50
N LEU A 297 -11.99 -26.99 7.84
CA LEU A 297 -10.89 -27.49 8.67
C LEU A 297 -11.35 -27.79 10.11
N ALA A 298 -12.47 -27.22 10.57
CA ALA A 298 -13.08 -27.57 11.85
C ALA A 298 -13.59 -29.02 11.86
N ASP A 299 -14.25 -29.45 10.77
CA ASP A 299 -14.69 -30.85 10.62
C ASP A 299 -13.49 -31.81 10.65
N PHE A 300 -12.41 -31.43 9.97
CA PHE A 300 -11.16 -32.19 9.98
C PHE A 300 -10.53 -32.28 11.38
N TYR A 301 -10.48 -31.15 12.10
CA TYR A 301 -9.92 -31.12 13.46
C TYR A 301 -10.71 -32.01 14.42
N THR A 302 -12.04 -31.94 14.40
CA THR A 302 -12.90 -32.79 15.24
C THR A 302 -12.80 -34.27 14.84
N ALA A 303 -12.83 -34.59 13.54
CA ALA A 303 -12.79 -35.97 13.07
C ALA A 303 -11.43 -36.64 13.27
N SER A 304 -10.33 -35.89 13.18
CA SER A 304 -8.96 -36.41 13.37
C SER A 304 -8.66 -36.75 14.82
N GLY A 305 -9.34 -36.11 15.78
CA GLY A 305 -9.12 -36.30 17.21
C GLY A 305 -7.76 -35.82 17.70
N MET A 306 -7.21 -34.79 17.04
CA MET A 306 -5.90 -34.20 17.32
C MET A 306 -5.94 -33.30 18.56
N SER A 307 -4.83 -33.21 19.30
CA SER A 307 -4.68 -32.21 20.35
C SER A 307 -4.53 -30.81 19.74
N ALA A 308 -4.71 -29.76 20.55
CA ALA A 308 -4.49 -28.39 20.10
C ALA A 308 -3.05 -28.19 19.58
N ASP A 309 -2.04 -28.75 20.26
CA ASP A 309 -0.63 -28.60 19.86
C ASP A 309 -0.30 -29.36 18.58
N GLU A 310 -0.91 -30.54 18.37
CA GLU A 310 -0.77 -31.28 17.12
C GLU A 310 -1.39 -30.51 15.94
N PHE A 311 -2.53 -29.84 16.16
CA PHE A 311 -3.19 -29.03 15.14
C PHE A 311 -2.43 -27.74 14.85
N LYS A 312 -1.84 -27.09 15.87
CA LYS A 312 -0.93 -25.94 15.70
C LYS A 312 0.21 -26.26 14.74
N ALA A 313 0.80 -27.45 14.84
CA ALA A 313 1.90 -27.85 13.95
C ALA A 313 1.48 -27.96 12.48
N LEU A 314 0.17 -28.12 12.20
CA LEU A 314 -0.38 -28.20 10.84
C LEU A 314 -0.94 -26.88 10.32
N ALA A 315 -1.12 -25.88 11.19
CA ALA A 315 -1.79 -24.63 10.84
C ALA A 315 -1.04 -23.88 9.72
N GLY A 316 -1.76 -23.53 8.66
CA GLY A 316 -1.18 -22.90 7.45
C GLY A 316 -0.57 -23.87 6.44
N LEU A 317 -0.49 -25.18 6.73
CA LEU A 317 0.03 -26.19 5.79
C LEU A 317 -1.08 -27.05 5.14
N ILE A 318 -2.29 -27.01 5.69
CA ILE A 318 -3.44 -27.81 5.26
C ILE A 318 -4.57 -26.92 4.74
N THR A 319 -5.39 -27.46 3.84
CA THR A 319 -6.58 -26.80 3.28
C THR A 319 -7.67 -27.83 2.98
N THR A 320 -8.93 -27.39 2.85
CA THR A 320 -10.00 -28.20 2.25
C THR A 320 -10.22 -27.85 0.77
N ASN A 321 -9.62 -26.77 0.27
CA ASN A 321 -9.80 -26.26 -1.08
C ASN A 321 -9.12 -27.17 -2.12
N THR A 322 -9.84 -27.46 -3.21
CA THR A 322 -9.36 -28.31 -4.31
C THR A 322 -8.82 -27.50 -5.49
N ALA A 323 -9.01 -26.18 -5.48
CA ALA A 323 -8.52 -25.30 -6.53
C ALA A 323 -6.98 -25.28 -6.58
N THR A 324 -6.43 -25.22 -7.79
CA THR A 324 -4.97 -25.08 -8.02
C THR A 324 -4.47 -23.67 -7.77
N THR A 325 -5.38 -22.70 -7.86
CA THR A 325 -5.11 -21.28 -7.69
C THR A 325 -6.22 -20.69 -6.84
N VAL A 326 -5.84 -19.92 -5.82
CA VAL A 326 -6.76 -19.30 -4.88
C VAL A 326 -6.52 -17.80 -4.86
N SER A 327 -7.59 -17.03 -4.69
CA SER A 327 -7.54 -15.58 -4.47
C SER A 327 -8.33 -15.25 -3.21
N GLY A 328 -7.98 -14.17 -2.52
CA GLY A 328 -8.62 -13.71 -1.29
C GLY A 328 -8.09 -14.32 0.00
N LEU A 329 -6.95 -15.01 -0.04
CA LEU A 329 -6.30 -15.45 1.20
C LEU A 329 -5.65 -14.24 1.88
N ILE A 330 -5.77 -14.19 3.21
CA ILE A 330 -5.26 -13.09 4.03
C ILE A 330 -4.04 -13.56 4.82
N ASN A 331 -3.02 -12.71 4.93
CA ASN A 331 -1.85 -12.97 5.76
C ASN A 331 -2.00 -12.32 7.15
N PRO A 332 -2.30 -13.08 8.22
CA PRO A 332 -2.51 -12.51 9.55
C PRO A 332 -1.23 -11.93 10.17
N ASN A 333 -0.04 -12.27 9.63
CA ASN A 333 1.22 -11.70 10.09
C ASN A 333 1.36 -10.20 9.74
N THR A 334 0.63 -9.72 8.73
CA THR A 334 0.74 -8.34 8.21
C THR A 334 -0.61 -7.61 8.15
N ALA A 335 -1.74 -8.31 8.24
CA ALA A 335 -3.09 -7.74 8.10
C ALA A 335 -3.48 -6.76 9.22
N GLY A 336 -4.21 -5.71 8.87
CA GLY A 336 -4.76 -4.75 9.84
C GLY A 336 -6.01 -5.26 10.55
N ARG A 337 -6.45 -4.49 11.55
CA ARG A 337 -7.63 -4.80 12.36
C ARG A 337 -8.92 -4.86 11.54
N GLU A 338 -9.08 -3.94 10.61
CA GLU A 338 -10.27 -3.77 9.77
C GLU A 338 -10.43 -4.98 8.85
N VAL A 339 -9.34 -5.41 8.22
CA VAL A 339 -9.31 -6.57 7.33
C VAL A 339 -9.58 -7.87 8.10
N LEU A 340 -8.97 -8.05 9.28
CA LEU A 340 -9.24 -9.21 10.13
C LEU A 340 -10.68 -9.21 10.65
N GLY A 341 -11.19 -8.05 11.07
CA GLY A 341 -12.58 -7.88 11.50
C GLY A 341 -13.57 -8.18 10.38
N ALA A 342 -13.29 -7.72 9.17
CA ALA A 342 -14.08 -8.02 7.97
C ALA A 342 -14.08 -9.51 7.66
N LEU A 343 -12.92 -10.16 7.72
CA LEU A 343 -12.82 -11.60 7.51
C LEU A 343 -13.64 -12.39 8.56
N PHE A 344 -13.63 -11.97 9.82
CA PHE A 344 -14.27 -12.67 10.94
C PHE A 344 -15.78 -12.53 10.96
N THR A 345 -16.28 -11.34 10.66
CA THR A 345 -17.72 -11.06 10.51
C THR A 345 -18.31 -11.72 9.26
N GLY A 346 -17.50 -11.87 8.20
CA GLY A 346 -17.88 -12.56 6.98
C GLY A 346 -17.95 -14.09 7.07
N ALA A 347 -17.40 -14.70 8.12
CA ALA A 347 -17.43 -16.14 8.33
C ALA A 347 -18.82 -16.59 8.82
N THR A 348 -19.64 -17.08 7.90
CA THR A 348 -21.01 -17.52 8.19
C THR A 348 -21.02 -18.68 9.20
N GLY A 349 -21.82 -18.56 10.27
CA GLY A 349 -22.03 -19.64 11.25
C GLY A 349 -21.05 -19.65 12.43
N THR A 350 -20.26 -18.60 12.62
CA THR A 350 -19.24 -18.53 13.69
C THR A 350 -19.47 -17.39 14.69
N SER A 351 -19.17 -17.65 15.96
CA SER A 351 -19.12 -16.65 17.05
C SER A 351 -17.81 -15.82 17.01
N LEU A 352 -17.27 -15.55 15.82
CA LEU A 352 -16.10 -14.70 15.66
C LEU A 352 -16.54 -13.24 15.69
N THR A 353 -15.88 -12.45 16.53
CA THR A 353 -16.24 -11.06 16.78
C THR A 353 -15.04 -10.14 16.54
N SER A 354 -15.27 -8.82 16.53
CA SER A 354 -14.18 -7.84 16.48
C SER A 354 -13.17 -8.00 17.63
N SER A 355 -13.62 -8.50 18.79
CA SER A 355 -12.73 -8.81 19.93
C SER A 355 -11.74 -9.95 19.62
N ASP A 356 -12.11 -10.88 18.74
CA ASP A 356 -11.21 -11.95 18.30
C ASP A 356 -10.11 -11.40 17.37
N ALA A 357 -10.42 -10.36 16.57
CA ALA A 357 -9.40 -9.67 15.76
C ALA A 357 -8.38 -8.94 16.65
N ASP A 358 -8.85 -8.28 17.71
CA ASP A 358 -7.99 -7.64 18.71
C ASP A 358 -7.08 -8.65 19.43
N ALA A 359 -7.59 -9.84 19.74
CA ALA A 359 -6.82 -10.93 20.33
C ALA A 359 -5.71 -11.43 19.39
N VAL A 360 -5.99 -11.56 18.09
CA VAL A 360 -5.01 -11.95 17.07
C VAL A 360 -3.91 -10.91 16.93
N ILE A 361 -4.26 -9.62 16.87
CA ILE A 361 -3.26 -8.53 16.78
C ILE A 361 -2.38 -8.51 18.04
N SER A 362 -2.98 -8.65 19.22
CA SER A 362 -2.24 -8.70 20.49
C SER A 362 -1.30 -9.90 20.56
N ALA A 363 -1.75 -11.08 20.09
CA ALA A 363 -0.93 -12.29 20.03
C ALA A 363 0.23 -12.14 19.03
N ARG A 364 0.00 -11.50 17.87
CA ARG A 364 1.04 -11.19 16.88
C ARG A 364 2.15 -10.33 17.48
N ALA A 365 1.80 -9.28 18.23
CA ALA A 365 2.78 -8.42 18.89
C ALA A 365 3.68 -9.23 19.86
N ASN A 366 3.08 -10.14 20.63
CA ASN A 366 3.81 -11.00 21.57
C ASN A 366 4.70 -12.05 20.89
N ALA A 367 4.25 -12.60 19.76
CA ALA A 367 5.04 -13.53 18.95
C ALA A 367 6.28 -12.86 18.35
N THR A 368 6.19 -11.56 18.01
CA THR A 368 7.29 -10.76 17.45
C THR A 368 8.32 -10.37 18.53
N ASN A 369 7.87 -10.08 19.75
CA ASN A 369 8.73 -9.70 20.88
C ASN A 369 9.51 -10.89 21.50
N SER A 370 9.04 -12.12 21.28
CA SER A 370 9.71 -13.34 21.78
C SER A 370 10.99 -13.68 21.00
N SER A 371 11.19 -13.11 19.81
CA SER A 371 12.43 -13.25 19.02
C SER A 371 13.53 -12.24 19.35
N SER A 372 13.23 -11.18 20.11
CA SER A 372 14.20 -10.12 20.46
C SER A 372 14.95 -10.34 21.78
N GLY A 373 14.73 -11.47 22.47
CA GLY A 373 15.20 -11.69 23.85
C GLY A 373 16.17 -12.85 24.09
N SER A 374 16.72 -13.52 23.07
CA SER A 374 17.69 -14.61 23.31
C SER A 374 18.85 -14.62 22.32
N SER A 375 19.89 -13.88 22.67
CA SER A 375 21.26 -14.12 22.21
C SER A 375 21.83 -15.36 22.92
N SER A 376 21.39 -16.56 22.54
CA SER A 376 22.21 -17.79 22.61
C SER A 376 21.44 -19.00 22.10
N SER A 377 22.19 -19.96 21.54
CA SER A 377 21.82 -21.37 21.35
C SER A 377 20.78 -21.72 20.27
N SER A 378 21.29 -21.91 19.06
CA SER A 378 20.99 -23.03 18.15
C SER A 378 19.63 -23.72 18.27
N VAL A 379 18.55 -23.08 17.81
CA VAL A 379 17.32 -23.76 17.41
C VAL A 379 16.69 -22.97 16.24
N SER A 380 16.70 -23.58 15.06
CA SER A 380 15.75 -23.38 13.94
C SER A 380 15.16 -21.97 13.77
N SER A 381 15.68 -21.22 12.80
CA SER A 381 15.15 -19.99 12.22
C SER A 381 13.78 -20.16 11.51
N ASN A 382 12.82 -20.87 12.12
CA ASN A 382 11.59 -21.29 11.45
C ASN A 382 10.42 -21.70 12.36
N SER A 383 9.96 -20.87 13.31
CA SER A 383 8.87 -21.31 14.23
C SER A 383 7.72 -20.33 14.49
N THR A 384 7.78 -19.05 14.12
CA THR A 384 6.65 -18.12 14.37
C THR A 384 6.10 -17.45 13.11
N THR A 385 6.85 -17.44 12.00
CA THR A 385 6.53 -16.66 10.80
C THR A 385 6.04 -17.50 9.62
N THR A 386 6.30 -18.81 9.62
CA THR A 386 5.93 -19.74 8.53
C THR A 386 4.73 -20.63 8.86
N ASN A 387 4.30 -20.64 10.12
CA ASN A 387 3.20 -21.47 10.62
C ASN A 387 2.18 -20.59 11.36
N LEU A 388 0.89 -20.84 11.12
CA LEU A 388 -0.24 -20.13 11.75
C LEU A 388 -0.62 -20.68 13.14
N GLY A 389 0.24 -21.47 13.78
CA GLY A 389 -0.03 -22.07 15.10
C GLY A 389 -0.31 -21.02 16.17
N TRP A 390 0.31 -19.85 16.10
CA TRP A 390 0.05 -18.74 17.02
C TRP A 390 -1.40 -18.21 16.90
N VAL A 391 -2.03 -18.30 15.73
CA VAL A 391 -3.45 -17.93 15.53
C VAL A 391 -4.36 -18.92 16.26
N VAL A 392 -3.97 -20.20 16.29
CA VAL A 392 -4.68 -21.25 17.04
C VAL A 392 -4.58 -20.99 18.55
N ASP A 393 -3.45 -20.49 19.04
CA ASP A 393 -3.30 -20.06 20.44
C ASP A 393 -4.18 -18.84 20.76
N ALA A 394 -4.23 -17.86 19.85
CA ALA A 394 -4.98 -16.62 20.05
C ALA A 394 -6.50 -16.84 20.09
N LEU A 395 -7.04 -17.68 19.19
CA LEU A 395 -8.48 -17.88 19.02
C LEU A 395 -9.01 -19.15 19.72
N GLY A 396 -8.12 -20.08 20.07
CA GLY A 396 -8.48 -21.45 20.42
C GLY A 396 -8.76 -22.32 19.19
N PRO A 397 -8.60 -23.66 19.31
CA PRO A 397 -8.56 -24.56 18.15
C PRO A 397 -9.88 -24.64 17.37
N THR A 398 -11.02 -24.62 18.06
CA THR A 398 -12.34 -24.70 17.41
C THR A 398 -12.62 -23.47 16.55
N LYS A 399 -12.38 -22.26 17.08
CA LYS A 399 -12.55 -21.01 16.33
C LYS A 399 -11.54 -20.92 15.19
N ALA A 400 -10.26 -21.18 15.46
CA ALA A 400 -9.21 -21.12 14.45
C ALA A 400 -9.48 -22.07 13.26
N ALA A 401 -9.95 -23.29 13.52
CA ALA A 401 -10.23 -24.27 12.48
C ALA A 401 -11.34 -23.84 11.49
N THR A 402 -12.19 -22.87 11.85
CA THR A 402 -13.19 -22.32 10.92
C THR A 402 -12.59 -21.32 9.92
N ILE A 403 -11.53 -20.60 10.32
CA ILE A 403 -11.01 -19.46 9.56
C ILE A 403 -9.65 -19.71 8.90
N LEU A 404 -8.90 -20.71 9.37
CA LEU A 404 -7.56 -21.05 8.86
C LEU A 404 -7.52 -21.29 7.35
N ASN A 405 -8.63 -21.73 6.74
CA ASN A 405 -8.67 -21.95 5.29
C ASN A 405 -8.55 -20.64 4.50
N SER A 406 -8.99 -19.53 5.08
CA SER A 406 -8.93 -18.17 4.52
C SER A 406 -7.58 -17.48 4.78
N PHE A 407 -6.67 -18.11 5.52
CA PHE A 407 -5.35 -17.55 5.82
C PHE A 407 -4.22 -18.16 5.00
N THR A 408 -3.18 -17.37 4.78
CA THR A 408 -1.89 -17.75 4.17
C THR A 408 -0.75 -17.19 5.01
N THR A 409 0.44 -17.79 4.94
CA THR A 409 1.67 -17.24 5.55
C THR A 409 2.58 -16.57 4.51
N GLY A 410 2.35 -16.87 3.24
CA GLY A 410 3.10 -16.34 2.13
C GLY A 410 2.30 -15.32 1.32
N SER A 411 3.04 -14.47 0.60
CA SER A 411 2.50 -13.51 -0.34
C SER A 411 3.29 -13.56 -1.64
N TYR A 412 2.60 -13.24 -2.73
CA TYR A 412 3.15 -13.21 -4.08
C TYR A 412 3.00 -11.86 -4.79
N GLN A 413 2.30 -10.92 -4.13
CA GLN A 413 2.10 -9.58 -4.66
C GLN A 413 2.41 -8.56 -3.57
N TYR A 414 3.22 -7.58 -3.95
CA TYR A 414 3.68 -6.53 -3.06
C TYR A 414 3.47 -5.17 -3.74
N SER A 415 3.05 -4.17 -2.99
CA SER A 415 3.06 -2.78 -3.46
C SER A 415 4.16 -1.97 -2.80
N ALA A 416 4.63 -0.97 -3.53
CA ALA A 416 5.61 -0.01 -3.05
C ALA A 416 5.18 1.39 -3.48
N ASP A 417 5.09 2.31 -2.53
CA ASP A 417 4.89 3.74 -2.79
C ASP A 417 6.25 4.45 -2.74
N ILE A 418 6.84 4.61 -3.92
CA ILE A 418 8.20 5.10 -4.09
C ILE A 418 8.17 6.63 -4.11
N VAL A 419 8.91 7.26 -3.21
CA VAL A 419 9.23 8.69 -3.28
C VAL A 419 10.70 8.83 -3.62
N ALA A 420 11.01 9.31 -4.80
CA ALA A 420 12.38 9.56 -5.26
C ALA A 420 12.64 11.07 -5.28
N VAL A 421 13.81 11.48 -4.77
CA VAL A 421 14.16 12.89 -4.62
C VAL A 421 15.52 13.16 -5.26
N SER A 422 15.61 14.30 -5.94
CA SER A 422 16.86 14.75 -6.55
C SER A 422 17.90 15.11 -5.48
N PRO A 423 19.21 15.05 -5.80
CA PRO A 423 20.30 15.32 -4.86
C PRO A 423 20.20 16.68 -4.14
N ASP A 424 19.63 17.66 -4.82
CA ASP A 424 19.49 19.04 -4.35
C ASP A 424 18.15 19.30 -3.60
N GLY A 425 17.28 18.29 -3.47
CA GLY A 425 15.97 18.42 -2.84
C GLY A 425 15.02 19.39 -3.57
N ARG A 426 15.29 19.70 -4.84
CA ARG A 426 14.46 20.63 -5.64
C ARG A 426 13.31 19.95 -6.33
N SER A 427 13.49 18.70 -6.76
CA SER A 427 12.48 17.93 -7.48
C SER A 427 12.30 16.57 -6.82
N PHE A 428 11.10 16.02 -6.96
CA PHE A 428 10.79 14.67 -6.52
C PHE A 428 9.81 14.03 -7.49
N LYS A 429 9.69 12.71 -7.41
CA LYS A 429 8.72 11.91 -8.11
C LYS A 429 8.12 10.90 -7.14
N ARG A 430 6.81 10.73 -7.17
CA ARG A 430 6.10 9.74 -6.36
C ARG A 430 5.37 8.75 -7.25
N VAL A 431 5.65 7.47 -7.10
CA VAL A 431 5.08 6.43 -7.95
C VAL A 431 4.69 5.23 -7.10
N ARG A 432 3.43 4.80 -7.23
CA ARG A 432 2.97 3.54 -6.66
C ARG A 432 3.08 2.44 -7.69
N ILE A 433 3.75 1.35 -7.32
CA ILE A 433 3.85 0.13 -8.12
C ILE A 433 3.23 -1.07 -7.39
N VAL A 434 2.79 -2.07 -8.16
CA VAL A 434 2.51 -3.42 -7.66
C VAL A 434 3.36 -4.40 -8.44
N VAL A 435 4.08 -5.24 -7.70
CA VAL A 435 4.97 -6.29 -8.20
C VAL A 435 4.33 -7.65 -7.95
N ASP A 436 4.39 -8.52 -8.96
CA ASP A 436 3.95 -9.91 -8.91
C ASP A 436 5.16 -10.83 -9.09
N ASP A 437 5.38 -11.72 -8.12
CA ASP A 437 6.52 -12.65 -8.06
C ASP A 437 6.15 -14.10 -8.40
N ARG A 438 4.88 -14.37 -8.75
CA ARG A 438 4.41 -15.72 -9.09
C ARG A 438 5.22 -16.39 -10.19
N ASN A 439 5.80 -15.59 -11.07
CA ASN A 439 6.68 -16.03 -12.14
C ASN A 439 8.03 -15.33 -12.00
N SER A 440 9.12 -16.09 -12.11
CA SER A 440 10.47 -15.53 -12.15
C SER A 440 10.84 -15.14 -13.59
N PRO A 441 11.41 -13.93 -13.83
CA PRO A 441 11.63 -12.87 -12.86
C PRO A 441 10.33 -12.12 -12.53
N ALA A 442 10.22 -11.60 -11.30
CA ALA A 442 9.13 -10.76 -10.82
C ALA A 442 8.86 -9.57 -11.77
N LYS A 443 7.59 -9.15 -11.85
CA LYS A 443 7.14 -8.13 -12.83
C LYS A 443 6.29 -7.06 -12.16
N ILE A 444 6.47 -5.82 -12.59
CA ILE A 444 5.54 -4.73 -12.28
C ILE A 444 4.27 -4.93 -13.11
N ILE A 445 3.15 -5.15 -12.43
CA ILE A 445 1.83 -5.35 -13.07
C ILE A 445 0.96 -4.10 -13.00
N TYR A 446 1.29 -3.16 -12.12
CA TYR A 446 0.61 -1.88 -11.98
C TYR A 446 1.61 -0.78 -11.66
N ARG A 447 1.41 0.40 -12.25
CA ARG A 447 2.23 1.59 -12.01
C ARG A 447 1.38 2.84 -12.15
N LYS A 448 1.42 3.71 -11.14
CA LYS A 448 0.69 4.99 -11.13
C LYS A 448 1.57 6.11 -10.59
N ASP A 449 1.62 7.21 -11.33
CA ASP A 449 2.25 8.44 -10.88
C ASP A 449 1.31 9.16 -9.89
N LEU A 450 1.82 9.45 -8.71
CA LEU A 450 1.14 10.15 -7.62
C LEU A 450 1.82 11.50 -7.31
N THR A 451 2.76 11.95 -8.14
CA THR A 451 3.53 13.20 -7.93
C THR A 451 2.61 14.42 -7.84
N SER A 452 1.45 14.40 -8.51
CA SER A 452 0.45 15.47 -8.45
C SER A 452 -0.22 15.64 -7.08
N LEU A 453 -0.16 14.63 -6.20
CA LEU A 453 -0.70 14.70 -4.84
C LEU A 453 0.17 15.51 -3.89
N GLY A 454 1.33 16.00 -4.34
CA GLY A 454 2.21 16.84 -3.56
C GLY A 454 3.28 16.05 -2.80
N TRP A 455 3.99 16.75 -1.92
CA TRP A 455 5.12 16.21 -1.17
C TRP A 455 4.62 15.38 0.02
N PRO A 456 4.94 14.08 0.09
CA PRO A 456 4.36 13.15 1.08
C PRO A 456 5.26 12.87 2.30
N LEU A 457 6.44 13.50 2.37
CA LEU A 457 7.40 13.26 3.44
C LEU A 457 7.35 14.38 4.47
N PRO A 458 7.82 14.14 5.70
CA PRO A 458 8.06 15.19 6.68
C PRO A 458 8.86 16.39 6.12
N GLN A 459 8.49 17.61 6.54
CA GLN A 459 9.04 18.86 6.01
C GLN A 459 10.50 19.11 6.42
N ASP A 460 10.94 18.51 7.53
CA ASP A 460 12.33 18.47 7.99
C ASP A 460 13.24 17.73 7.00
N ILE A 461 12.82 16.59 6.43
CA ILE A 461 13.57 15.86 5.38
C ILE A 461 13.82 16.78 4.19
N ARG A 462 12.79 17.49 3.75
CA ARG A 462 12.88 18.44 2.63
C ARG A 462 13.85 19.59 2.94
N THR A 463 13.85 20.07 4.19
CA THR A 463 14.72 21.15 4.64
C THR A 463 16.18 20.68 4.73
N ALA A 464 16.40 19.49 5.28
CA ALA A 464 17.71 18.85 5.37
C ALA A 464 18.35 18.68 3.99
N LEU A 465 17.62 18.09 3.03
CA LEU A 465 18.07 17.93 1.64
C LEU A 465 18.48 19.25 0.98
N ARG A 466 17.67 20.29 1.12
CA ARG A 466 17.95 21.62 0.55
C ARG A 466 19.12 22.33 1.21
N SER A 467 19.38 22.02 2.47
CA SER A 467 20.53 22.54 3.22
C SER A 467 21.81 21.74 3.02
N GLY A 468 21.76 20.64 2.25
CA GLY A 468 22.91 19.76 2.01
C GLY A 468 23.34 18.97 3.26
N GLN A 469 22.46 18.85 4.25
CA GLN A 469 22.70 18.01 5.42
C GLN A 469 22.51 16.54 5.04
N PRO A 470 23.33 15.62 5.58
CA PRO A 470 23.11 14.20 5.38
C PRO A 470 21.76 13.81 5.98
N ILE A 471 20.95 13.05 5.25
CA ILE A 471 19.75 12.44 5.81
C ILE A 471 20.21 11.26 6.67
N GLY A 472 19.90 11.30 7.97
CA GLY A 472 20.22 10.21 8.87
C GLY A 472 19.55 8.92 8.43
N THR A 473 20.32 7.85 8.28
CA THR A 473 19.82 6.48 8.03
C THR A 473 19.20 5.85 9.30
N ASP A 474 19.40 6.47 10.46
CA ASP A 474 18.97 6.01 11.80
C ASP A 474 17.87 6.90 12.39
N GLN A 475 16.74 7.04 11.70
CA GLN A 475 15.48 7.07 12.43
C GLN A 475 14.97 5.65 12.35
N SER A 476 15.48 4.82 13.28
CA SER A 476 15.01 3.48 13.55
C SER A 476 13.48 3.42 13.57
N ASN A 477 12.93 2.22 13.35
CA ASN A 477 11.53 1.84 13.57
C ASN A 477 11.03 2.07 15.03
N THR A 478 11.49 3.11 15.71
CA THR A 478 11.15 3.50 17.06
C THR A 478 10.26 4.73 17.01
N ASN A 479 8.97 4.48 17.18
CA ASN A 479 8.06 5.33 17.94
C ASN A 479 8.81 6.28 18.88
N THR A 480 8.78 7.59 18.60
CA THR A 480 8.69 8.73 19.53
C THR A 480 9.24 10.01 18.89
N LEU A 481 8.41 10.70 18.09
CA LEU A 481 8.59 12.14 17.90
C LEU A 481 8.16 12.83 19.19
N SER A 482 9.09 12.95 20.14
CA SER A 482 8.93 13.87 21.27
C SER A 482 9.18 15.29 20.76
N ASN A 483 8.14 16.10 20.78
CA ASN A 483 8.22 17.55 20.62
C ASN A 483 9.10 18.13 21.75
N SER A 484 10.38 18.39 21.48
CA SER A 484 11.18 19.27 22.32
C SER A 484 10.85 20.73 21.96
N VAL A 485 9.78 21.22 22.57
CA VAL A 485 9.56 22.66 22.72
C VAL A 485 10.70 23.19 23.59
N THR A 486 11.69 23.83 22.97
CA THR A 486 12.69 24.64 23.69
C THR A 486 12.01 25.88 24.23
N GLY A 487 11.72 25.85 25.53
CA GLY A 487 11.53 27.05 26.34
C GLY A 487 12.81 27.39 27.07
N SER A 488 13.48 28.45 26.63
CA SER A 488 14.16 29.45 27.47
C SER A 488 14.54 30.68 26.64
#